data_AF-A0A6A6F3K4-F1
#
_entry.id   AF-A0A6A6F3K4-F1
#
_cell.length_a   1.000
_cell.length_b   1.000
_cell.length_c   1.000
_cell.angle_alpha   90.00
_cell.angle_beta   90.00
_cell.angle_gamma   90.00
#
_symmetry.space_group_name_H-M   'P 1'
#
loop_
_entity.id
_entity.type
_entity.pdbx_description
1 polymer ?
#
loop_
_entity_poly.entity_id
_entity_poly.type
_entity_poly.pdbx_seq_one_letter_code
_entity_poly.pdbx_strand_id
1 'polypeptide(L)'
;MIVDICSEGDTLLVVQGIAGVSQSVGIRVSSSALAIASPVFRRILVPSSSLAPPTPSPGTEEQREPRPIHLANDDGDALFLLLNILHLRNDALPARIQPDLLLRFVATCARYECIVAAGRAASQWLDYIYTKLTKGNKTSARINNHTSSSIAPTPASAAPPATPFSATPPPTDTQTLFNLVEATLLLNDALFFTRFTNHFILTQPLLTSPTTLPLTSPTQQTLFTALRNRQIQSLHDLRLDFDLLIEPLAECLSEDTKHYIDCPPGEDPDPSTMLQIPGSGTRPYTSCTVDVSTSTTLLSSLRDANLWPATRWPLLLNNPTDPRSPQKSQTGNLVAALERFRVPDVDASDACFWCTRVEDRFATTLGLLRMMHKDRMWGLCLDCYKTGGAVNAAGECRVEHFKAAGTGGLARLGAPAGGAAQMPSSSNLVVLGNNQSGGQVLTGGEV
;
A
#
# COMPACT_ATOMS: atom_id res chain seq x y z
N MET A 1 14.16 -14.10 40.06
CA MET A 1 13.26 -12.93 40.10
C MET A 1 11.85 -13.39 39.77
N ILE A 2 10.82 -12.88 40.44
CA ILE A 2 9.42 -13.17 40.14
C ILE A 2 8.71 -11.87 39.73
N VAL A 3 7.91 -11.93 38.66
CA VAL A 3 7.07 -10.83 38.19
C VAL A 3 5.62 -11.29 38.23
N ASP A 4 4.76 -10.56 38.95
CA ASP A 4 3.36 -10.92 39.12
C ASP A 4 2.48 -10.22 38.07
N ILE A 5 1.92 -10.99 37.14
CA ILE A 5 0.81 -10.52 36.28
C ILE A 5 -0.52 -10.70 37.02
N CYS A 6 -0.64 -11.79 37.78
CA CYS A 6 -1.74 -12.08 38.70
C CYS A 6 -1.17 -12.41 40.09
N SER A 7 -1.46 -11.59 41.11
CA SER A 7 -0.92 -11.78 42.47
C SER A 7 -1.34 -13.13 43.07
N GLU A 8 -2.59 -13.51 42.84
CA GLU A 8 -3.22 -14.77 43.25
C GLU A 8 -3.01 -15.90 42.22
N GLY A 9 -2.04 -15.76 41.32
CA GLY A 9 -1.74 -16.76 40.31
C GLY A 9 -1.23 -18.06 40.94
N ASP A 10 -1.76 -19.19 40.46
CA ASP A 10 -1.45 -20.55 40.90
C ASP A 10 -0.32 -21.21 40.09
N THR A 11 0.17 -20.54 39.05
CA THR A 11 1.24 -21.03 38.17
C THR A 11 2.35 -20.01 38.03
N LEU A 12 3.60 -20.50 38.02
CA LEU A 12 4.80 -19.72 37.77
C LEU A 12 5.46 -20.17 36.46
N LEU A 13 5.32 -19.38 35.40
CA LEU A 13 5.97 -19.65 34.11
C LEU A 13 7.41 -19.15 34.14
N VAL A 14 8.38 -20.07 34.11
CA VAL A 14 9.80 -19.74 34.15
C VAL A 14 10.33 -19.61 32.71
N VAL A 15 10.63 -18.38 32.30
CA VAL A 15 11.17 -18.04 30.98
C VAL A 15 12.57 -17.43 31.07
N GLN A 16 13.26 -17.33 29.94
CA GLN A 16 14.53 -16.62 29.81
C GLN A 16 14.33 -15.32 29.02
N GLY A 17 15.14 -14.29 29.29
CA GLY A 17 15.23 -13.14 28.38
C GLY A 17 14.05 -12.17 28.46
N ILE A 18 13.72 -11.63 29.64
CA ILE A 18 12.71 -10.55 29.78
C ILE A 18 13.42 -9.20 29.91
N ALA A 19 12.98 -8.20 29.16
CA ALA A 19 13.47 -6.83 29.16
C ALA A 19 15.00 -6.73 28.99
N GLY A 20 15.56 -7.61 28.15
CA GLY A 20 17.01 -7.71 27.92
C GLY A 20 17.81 -8.39 29.04
N VAL A 21 17.15 -8.89 30.10
CA VAL A 21 17.80 -9.63 31.18
C VAL A 21 17.93 -11.11 30.80
N SER A 22 19.16 -11.61 30.70
CA SER A 22 19.45 -13.01 30.32
C SER A 22 19.14 -14.05 31.40
N GLN A 23 18.79 -13.63 32.62
CA GLN A 23 18.46 -14.51 33.72
C GLN A 23 17.06 -15.12 33.58
N SER A 24 16.84 -16.26 34.23
CA SER A 24 15.50 -16.85 34.33
C SER A 24 14.60 -16.00 35.23
N VAL A 25 13.38 -15.76 34.74
CA VAL A 25 12.35 -14.99 35.44
C VAL A 25 11.10 -15.85 35.54
N GLY A 26 10.56 -15.95 36.75
CA GLY A 26 9.26 -16.57 36.98
C GLY A 26 8.15 -15.55 36.81
N ILE A 27 7.20 -15.79 35.91
CA ILE A 27 6.03 -14.94 35.71
C ILE A 27 4.84 -15.62 36.39
N ARG A 28 4.28 -14.99 37.43
CA ARG A 28 3.10 -15.53 38.14
C ARG A 28 1.82 -15.19 37.39
N VAL A 29 1.03 -16.21 37.09
CA VAL A 29 -0.17 -16.14 36.24
C VAL A 29 -1.29 -17.04 36.77
N SER A 30 -2.52 -16.77 36.34
CA SER A 30 -3.67 -17.67 36.57
C SER A 30 -3.71 -18.75 35.50
N SER A 31 -3.59 -20.01 35.90
CA SER A 31 -3.70 -21.16 35.01
C SER A 31 -5.06 -21.24 34.31
N SER A 32 -6.12 -20.87 35.03
CA SER A 32 -7.50 -20.85 34.54
C SER A 32 -7.67 -19.85 33.39
N ALA A 33 -7.19 -18.61 33.57
CA ALA A 33 -7.25 -17.59 32.52
C ALA A 33 -6.53 -18.05 31.24
N LEU A 34 -5.34 -18.64 31.38
CA LEU A 34 -4.57 -19.16 30.25
C LEU A 34 -5.26 -20.35 29.57
N ALA A 35 -5.83 -21.28 30.34
CA ALA A 35 -6.52 -22.45 29.81
C ALA A 35 -7.83 -22.11 29.08
N ILE A 36 -8.49 -21.02 29.45
CA ILE A 36 -9.66 -20.49 28.73
C ILE A 36 -9.22 -19.90 27.40
N ALA A 37 -8.16 -19.08 27.40
CA ALA A 37 -7.77 -18.31 26.21
C ALA A 37 -6.90 -19.07 25.20
N SER A 38 -6.25 -20.17 25.61
CA SER A 38 -5.34 -20.94 24.76
C SER A 38 -5.52 -22.45 24.96
N PRO A 39 -5.83 -23.20 23.88
CA PRO A 39 -5.85 -24.66 23.89
C PRO A 39 -4.49 -25.26 24.26
N VAL A 40 -3.39 -24.63 23.86
CA VAL A 40 -2.02 -25.07 24.14
C VAL A 40 -1.74 -24.95 25.64
N PHE A 41 -2.00 -23.80 26.24
CA PHE A 41 -1.84 -23.64 27.69
C PHE A 41 -2.75 -24.59 28.46
N ARG A 42 -4.00 -24.81 28.01
CA ARG A 42 -4.88 -25.82 28.63
C ARG A 42 -4.22 -27.20 28.70
N ARG A 43 -3.61 -27.66 27.60
CA ARG A 43 -2.90 -28.95 27.56
C ARG A 43 -1.67 -28.99 28.46
N ILE A 44 -0.93 -27.89 28.56
CA ILE A 44 0.28 -27.78 29.39
C ILE A 44 -0.07 -27.74 30.90
N LEU A 45 -1.15 -27.05 31.25
CA LEU A 45 -1.51 -26.75 32.63
C LEU A 45 -2.36 -27.86 33.27
N VAL A 46 -3.26 -28.49 32.51
CA VAL A 46 -4.13 -29.56 33.00
C VAL A 46 -3.31 -30.86 33.08
N PRO A 47 -3.18 -31.50 34.27
CA PRO A 47 -2.48 -32.77 34.40
C PRO A 47 -3.17 -33.87 33.58
N SER A 48 -2.41 -34.60 32.76
CA SER A 48 -2.92 -35.67 31.89
C SER A 48 -3.57 -36.85 32.64
N SER A 49 -3.42 -36.94 33.97
CA SER A 49 -3.84 -38.08 34.80
C SER A 49 -5.09 -37.84 35.67
N SER A 50 -5.80 -36.73 35.52
CA SER A 50 -6.90 -36.36 36.43
C SER A 50 -8.27 -36.49 35.74
N LEU A 51 -8.80 -37.72 35.67
CA LEU A 51 -10.25 -37.95 35.51
C LEU A 51 -11.03 -37.70 36.81
N ALA A 52 -10.32 -37.57 37.94
CA ALA A 52 -10.89 -37.13 39.21
C ALA A 52 -10.47 -35.68 39.48
N PRO A 53 -11.41 -34.74 39.73
CA PRO A 53 -11.05 -33.43 40.26
C PRO A 53 -10.18 -33.64 41.50
N PRO A 54 -9.09 -32.88 41.67
CA PRO A 54 -8.25 -33.01 42.85
C PRO A 54 -9.12 -32.71 44.07
N THR A 55 -9.54 -33.77 44.77
CA THR A 55 -10.22 -33.65 46.05
C THR A 55 -9.30 -32.83 46.94
N PRO A 56 -9.73 -31.63 47.39
CA PRO A 56 -8.91 -30.84 48.29
C PRO A 56 -8.68 -31.68 49.55
N SER A 57 -7.43 -32.03 49.82
CA SER A 57 -7.07 -32.63 51.10
C SER A 57 -7.51 -31.63 52.19
N PRO A 58 -8.49 -31.98 53.03
CA PRO A 58 -9.00 -31.07 54.04
C PRO A 58 -7.93 -30.91 55.12
N GLY A 59 -7.31 -29.73 55.23
CA GLY A 59 -6.43 -29.42 56.37
C GLY A 59 -5.33 -28.38 56.17
N THR A 60 -4.97 -28.00 54.95
CA THR A 60 -3.89 -27.01 54.73
C THR A 60 -4.25 -26.05 53.60
N GLU A 61 -5.01 -25.01 53.94
CA GLU A 61 -5.18 -23.80 53.10
C GLU A 61 -3.94 -22.88 53.14
N GLU A 62 -2.88 -23.27 53.86
CA GLU A 62 -1.61 -22.54 53.86
C GLU A 62 -1.00 -22.57 52.45
N GLN A 63 -1.10 -21.42 51.77
CA GLN A 63 -0.35 -20.98 50.59
C GLN A 63 0.16 -22.13 49.72
N ARG A 64 -0.70 -22.63 48.82
CA ARG A 64 -0.21 -23.48 47.73
C ARG A 64 0.83 -22.69 46.93
N GLU A 65 2.08 -23.10 47.04
CA GLU A 65 3.15 -22.53 46.24
C GLU A 65 2.78 -22.63 44.74
N PRO A 66 2.91 -21.54 43.97
CA PRO A 66 2.60 -21.55 42.55
C PRO A 66 3.41 -22.63 41.82
N ARG A 67 2.73 -23.45 41.02
CA ARG A 67 3.37 -24.56 40.30
C ARG A 67 4.35 -24.02 39.25
N PRO A 68 5.67 -24.34 39.32
CA PRO A 68 6.63 -23.89 38.32
C PRO A 68 6.50 -24.69 37.02
N ILE A 69 6.51 -23.99 35.88
CA ILE A 69 6.53 -24.58 34.54
C ILE A 69 7.63 -23.89 33.73
N HIS A 70 8.60 -24.67 33.26
CA HIS A 70 9.75 -24.16 32.53
C HIS A 70 9.46 -24.08 31.03
N LEU A 71 9.61 -22.89 30.47
CA LEU A 71 9.40 -22.56 29.05
C LEU A 71 10.72 -22.05 28.44
N ALA A 72 11.77 -22.86 28.52
CA ALA A 72 13.15 -22.44 28.24
C ALA A 72 13.39 -21.99 26.78
N ASN A 73 12.54 -22.40 25.84
CA ASN A 73 12.69 -22.08 24.42
C ASN A 73 11.78 -20.94 23.96
N ASP A 74 10.98 -20.37 24.86
CA ASP A 74 10.09 -19.27 24.53
C ASP A 74 10.77 -17.92 24.73
N ASP A 75 10.37 -16.97 23.89
CA ASP A 75 10.81 -15.59 23.95
C ASP A 75 10.13 -14.88 25.12
N GLY A 76 10.90 -14.52 26.15
CA GLY A 76 10.38 -13.96 27.39
C GLY A 76 9.60 -12.65 27.19
N ASP A 77 10.08 -11.75 26.33
CA ASP A 77 9.42 -10.48 26.03
C ASP A 77 8.07 -10.70 25.33
N ALA A 78 8.07 -11.51 24.27
CA ALA A 78 6.86 -11.84 23.53
C ALA A 78 5.83 -12.57 24.40
N LEU A 79 6.28 -13.49 25.25
CA LEU A 79 5.41 -14.22 26.16
C LEU A 79 4.84 -13.29 27.23
N PHE A 80 5.65 -12.40 27.80
CA PHE A 80 5.19 -11.42 28.78
C PHE A 80 4.07 -10.54 28.23
N LEU A 81 4.21 -10.04 27.00
CA LEU A 81 3.13 -9.28 26.32
C LEU A 81 1.86 -10.10 26.14
N LEU A 82 2.00 -11.35 25.67
CA LEU A 82 0.87 -12.25 25.49
C LEU A 82 0.15 -12.50 26.83
N LEU A 83 0.89 -12.82 27.89
CA LEU A 83 0.31 -13.12 29.20
C LEU A 83 -0.45 -11.92 29.77
N ASN A 84 0.04 -10.69 29.58
CA ASN A 84 -0.69 -9.48 29.97
C ASN A 84 -2.01 -9.34 29.18
N ILE A 85 -2.00 -9.61 27.87
CA ILE A 85 -3.21 -9.61 27.04
C ILE A 85 -4.22 -10.66 27.52
N LEU A 86 -3.77 -11.89 27.79
CA LEU A 86 -4.64 -12.98 28.25
C LEU A 86 -5.23 -12.72 29.65
N HIS A 87 -4.57 -11.89 30.46
CA HIS A 87 -5.07 -11.43 31.77
C HIS A 87 -5.77 -10.06 31.72
N LEU A 88 -6.03 -9.52 30.52
CA LEU A 88 -6.66 -8.21 30.33
C LEU A 88 -5.92 -7.03 30.98
N ARG A 89 -4.61 -7.17 31.24
CA ARG A 89 -3.71 -6.13 31.76
C ARG A 89 -3.27 -5.18 30.64
N ASN A 90 -4.25 -4.54 30.01
CA ASN A 90 -4.00 -3.59 28.91
C ASN A 90 -3.19 -2.37 29.37
N ASP A 91 -3.24 -2.04 30.66
CA ASP A 91 -2.45 -0.99 31.32
C ASP A 91 -0.94 -1.26 31.29
N ALA A 92 -0.55 -2.54 31.26
CA ALA A 92 0.85 -2.96 31.23
C ALA A 92 1.41 -3.09 29.80
N LEU A 93 0.58 -2.91 28.77
CA LEU A 93 1.02 -3.02 27.38
C LEU A 93 1.71 -1.73 26.92
N PRO A 94 2.78 -1.84 26.11
CA PRO A 94 3.43 -0.66 25.58
C PRO A 94 2.50 0.02 24.56
N ALA A 95 2.44 1.35 24.61
CA ALA A 95 1.69 2.14 23.61
C ALA A 95 2.26 1.98 22.19
N ARG A 96 3.52 1.55 22.06
CA ARG A 96 4.25 1.37 20.80
C ARG A 96 5.08 0.10 20.88
N ILE A 97 5.11 -0.65 19.80
CA ILE A 97 5.93 -1.86 19.70
C ILE A 97 6.91 -1.74 18.54
N GLN A 98 8.08 -2.36 18.70
CA GLN A 98 9.02 -2.50 17.60
C GLN A 98 8.55 -3.58 16.62
N PRO A 99 8.75 -3.41 15.30
CA PRO A 99 8.37 -4.41 14.31
C PRO A 99 8.90 -5.82 14.58
N ASP A 100 10.17 -5.94 15.00
CA ASP A 100 10.77 -7.26 15.28
C ASP A 100 10.16 -7.92 16.51
N LEU A 101 9.87 -7.13 17.54
CA LEU A 101 9.15 -7.63 18.72
C LEU A 101 7.71 -7.98 18.36
N LEU A 102 7.05 -7.24 17.45
CA LEU A 102 5.71 -7.55 16.98
C LEU A 102 5.67 -8.89 16.24
N LEU A 103 6.63 -9.16 15.33
CA LEU A 103 6.69 -10.45 14.65
C LEU A 103 6.90 -11.60 15.64
N ARG A 104 7.86 -11.47 16.58
CA ARG A 104 8.10 -12.47 17.63
C ARG A 104 6.87 -12.68 18.50
N PHE A 105 6.21 -11.60 18.92
CA PHE A 105 4.95 -11.63 19.65
C PHE A 105 3.86 -12.41 18.90
N VAL A 106 3.64 -12.10 17.62
CA VAL A 106 2.63 -12.79 16.81
C VAL A 106 2.97 -14.26 16.60
N ALA A 107 4.25 -14.59 16.38
CA ALA A 107 4.70 -15.97 16.28
C ALA A 107 4.45 -16.76 17.59
N THR A 108 4.67 -16.13 18.74
CA THR A 108 4.31 -16.69 20.05
C THR A 108 2.79 -16.88 20.15
N CYS A 109 1.98 -15.90 19.73
CA CYS A 109 0.52 -16.04 19.73
C CYS A 109 0.04 -17.20 18.85
N ALA A 110 0.67 -17.39 17.69
CA ALA A 110 0.37 -18.50 16.77
C ALA A 110 0.74 -19.85 17.41
N ARG A 111 1.92 -19.95 18.04
CA ARG A 111 2.40 -21.15 18.74
C ARG A 111 1.45 -21.57 19.86
N TYR A 112 0.89 -20.60 20.58
CA TYR A 112 -0.06 -20.82 21.67
C TYR A 112 -1.53 -20.79 21.21
N GLU A 113 -1.81 -20.78 19.90
CA GLU A 113 -3.17 -20.80 19.32
C GLU A 113 -4.12 -19.71 19.89
N CYS A 114 -3.60 -18.50 20.11
CA CYS A 114 -4.34 -17.40 20.76
C CYS A 114 -4.31 -16.08 19.96
N ILE A 115 -4.12 -16.18 18.63
CA ILE A 115 -4.08 -15.03 17.71
C ILE A 115 -5.31 -14.11 17.84
N VAL A 116 -6.50 -14.68 18.07
CA VAL A 116 -7.74 -13.91 18.18
C VAL A 116 -7.69 -12.92 19.36
N ALA A 117 -7.12 -13.32 20.50
CA ALA A 117 -6.95 -12.44 21.65
C ALA A 117 -5.92 -11.34 21.37
N ALA A 118 -4.83 -11.68 20.67
CA ALA A 118 -3.75 -10.77 20.31
C ALA A 118 -4.15 -9.71 19.27
N GLY A 119 -5.09 -10.03 18.38
CA GLY A 119 -5.46 -9.18 17.25
C GLY A 119 -5.83 -7.75 17.64
N ARG A 120 -6.62 -7.58 18.72
CA ARG A 120 -7.06 -6.25 19.17
C ARG A 120 -5.91 -5.34 19.61
N ALA A 121 -4.95 -5.88 20.38
CA ALA A 121 -3.77 -5.15 20.81
C ALA A 121 -2.86 -4.84 19.61
N ALA A 122 -2.67 -5.83 18.72
CA ALA A 122 -1.82 -5.70 17.55
C ALA A 122 -2.33 -4.65 16.55
N SER A 123 -3.65 -4.49 16.37
CA SER A 123 -4.20 -3.50 15.43
C SER A 123 -3.76 -2.06 15.74
N GLN A 124 -3.71 -1.67 17.03
CA GLN A 124 -3.26 -0.32 17.41
C GLN A 124 -1.78 -0.11 17.10
N TRP A 125 -0.96 -1.13 17.35
CA TRP A 125 0.45 -1.13 17.02
C TRP A 125 0.71 -1.07 15.51
N LEU A 126 -0.01 -1.86 14.72
CA LEU A 126 0.07 -1.88 13.26
C LEU A 126 -0.33 -0.52 12.67
N ASP A 127 -1.39 0.11 13.19
CA ASP A 127 -1.84 1.42 12.75
C ASP A 127 -0.78 2.51 13.01
N TYR A 128 -0.18 2.50 14.21
CA TYR A 128 0.91 3.41 14.54
C TYR A 128 2.12 3.21 13.62
N ILE A 129 2.56 1.97 13.41
CA ILE A 129 3.70 1.65 12.54
C ILE A 129 3.41 2.10 11.11
N TYR A 130 2.23 1.77 10.57
CA TYR A 130 1.83 2.14 9.21
C TYR A 130 1.73 3.67 9.03
N THR A 131 1.15 4.37 10.02
CA THR A 131 1.08 5.84 10.02
C THR A 131 2.47 6.47 10.05
N LYS A 132 3.40 5.92 10.82
CA LYS A 132 4.80 6.40 10.87
C LYS A 132 5.49 6.21 9.51
N LEU A 133 5.32 5.04 8.88
CA LEU A 133 5.87 4.74 7.56
C LEU A 133 5.34 5.69 6.47
N THR A 134 4.03 5.93 6.46
CA THR A 134 3.40 6.81 5.47
C THR A 134 3.71 8.29 5.69
N LYS A 135 3.80 8.76 6.94
CA LYS A 135 4.18 10.15 7.27
C LYS A 135 5.66 10.44 7.06
N GLY A 136 6.53 9.44 7.30
CA GLY A 136 7.97 9.54 6.98
C GLY A 136 8.17 9.97 5.53
N ASN A 137 7.39 9.38 4.61
CA ASN A 137 7.46 9.71 3.19
C ASN A 137 6.96 11.12 2.84
N LYS A 138 5.97 11.65 3.57
CA LYS A 138 5.40 12.99 3.33
C LYS A 138 6.24 14.12 3.91
N THR A 139 6.84 13.91 5.09
CA THR A 139 7.62 14.95 5.78
C THR A 139 8.90 15.25 5.01
N SER A 140 9.56 14.21 4.46
CA SER A 140 10.68 14.38 3.54
C SER A 140 10.30 15.18 2.29
N ALA A 141 9.06 15.05 1.79
CA ALA A 141 8.60 15.81 0.63
C ALA A 141 8.30 17.29 0.93
N ARG A 142 7.80 17.64 2.13
CA ARG A 142 7.39 19.02 2.47
C ARG A 142 8.55 19.94 2.83
N ILE A 143 9.58 19.42 3.50
CA ILE A 143 10.79 20.21 3.85
C ILE A 143 11.47 20.74 2.57
N ASN A 144 11.40 19.97 1.48
CA ASN A 144 12.02 20.34 0.22
C ASN A 144 11.36 21.54 -0.49
N ASN A 145 10.12 21.91 -0.14
CA ASN A 145 9.41 23.02 -0.78
C ASN A 145 9.60 24.38 -0.09
N HIS A 146 10.27 24.46 1.07
CA HIS A 146 10.38 25.70 1.86
C HIS A 146 11.82 26.17 2.16
N THR A 147 12.85 25.51 1.63
CA THR A 147 14.23 25.98 1.78
C THR A 147 14.56 27.12 0.81
N SER A 148 14.17 28.34 1.17
CA SER A 148 14.73 29.61 0.64
C SER A 148 14.80 30.73 1.69
N SER A 149 14.71 30.41 2.99
CA SER A 149 14.79 31.44 4.05
C SER A 149 15.59 30.92 5.25
N SER A 150 16.78 31.52 5.40
CA SER A 150 17.69 31.37 6.54
C SER A 150 17.04 31.88 7.83
N ILE A 151 16.87 31.00 8.83
CA ILE A 151 16.54 31.40 10.21
C ILE A 151 17.55 30.76 11.15
N ALA A 152 18.09 31.58 12.05
CA ALA A 152 19.16 31.25 12.98
C ALA A 152 18.71 30.24 14.08
N PRO A 153 19.64 29.42 14.61
CA PRO A 153 19.33 28.38 15.58
C PRO A 153 19.11 28.94 17.00
N THR A 154 18.02 28.53 17.65
CA THR A 154 17.76 28.73 19.10
C THR A 154 18.39 27.64 19.96
N PRO A 155 18.82 27.96 21.20
CA PRO A 155 19.51 27.02 22.10
C PRO A 155 18.57 25.95 22.70
N ALA A 156 19.10 24.73 22.82
CA ALA A 156 18.38 23.51 23.19
C ALA A 156 18.06 23.42 24.69
N SER A 157 16.80 23.09 25.01
CA SER A 157 16.34 22.71 26.35
C SER A 157 16.48 21.19 26.54
N ALA A 158 16.95 20.76 27.72
CA ALA A 158 17.21 19.37 28.06
C ALA A 158 15.93 18.50 28.04
N ALA A 159 15.96 17.39 27.31
CA ALA A 159 14.85 16.44 27.20
C ALA A 159 14.86 15.39 28.33
N PRO A 160 13.69 14.89 28.78
CA PRO A 160 13.59 13.89 29.84
C PRO A 160 14.20 12.53 29.44
N PRO A 161 14.58 11.69 30.43
CA PRO A 161 15.24 10.40 30.19
C PRO A 161 14.35 9.47 29.37
N ALA A 162 14.88 9.01 28.24
CA ALA A 162 14.19 8.07 27.36
C ALA A 162 14.00 6.72 28.06
N THR A 163 12.76 6.25 28.14
CA THR A 163 12.48 4.83 28.44
C THR A 163 13.19 3.96 27.40
N PRO A 164 13.66 2.74 27.73
CA PRO A 164 14.40 1.86 26.82
C PRO A 164 13.66 1.48 25.51
N PHE A 165 12.37 1.83 25.39
CA PHE A 165 11.54 1.64 24.21
C PHE A 165 11.42 2.86 23.28
N SER A 166 12.08 3.98 23.59
CA SER A 166 11.82 5.26 22.92
C SER A 166 12.80 5.57 21.78
N ALA A 167 12.23 5.61 20.57
CA ALA A 167 12.78 6.16 19.32
C ALA A 167 13.82 5.32 18.56
N THR A 168 13.40 4.16 18.05
CA THR A 168 14.04 3.58 16.87
C THR A 168 13.64 4.35 15.59
N PRO A 169 14.55 4.46 14.61
CA PRO A 169 14.21 4.99 13.28
C PRO A 169 13.03 4.20 12.67
N PRO A 170 12.23 4.81 11.78
CA PRO A 170 11.20 4.08 11.07
C PRO A 170 11.83 2.87 10.34
N PRO A 171 11.16 1.72 10.30
CA PRO A 171 11.68 0.53 9.64
C PRO A 171 11.68 0.75 8.12
N THR A 172 12.77 1.27 7.58
CA THR A 172 12.91 1.53 6.15
C THR A 172 13.57 0.38 5.41
N ASP A 173 14.20 -0.54 6.12
CA ASP A 173 14.88 -1.69 5.54
C ASP A 173 13.87 -2.75 5.07
N THR A 174 14.26 -3.43 3.99
CA THR A 174 13.44 -4.46 3.34
C THR A 174 13.03 -5.56 4.31
N GLN A 175 13.93 -5.97 5.22
CA GLN A 175 13.69 -7.05 6.16
C GLN A 175 12.60 -6.67 7.16
N THR A 176 12.67 -5.48 7.76
CA THR A 176 11.64 -5.10 8.74
C THR A 176 10.26 -4.96 8.12
N LEU A 177 10.16 -4.44 6.89
CA LEU A 177 8.86 -4.38 6.21
C LEU A 177 8.35 -5.77 5.84
N PHE A 178 9.23 -6.68 5.45
CA PHE A 178 8.89 -8.08 5.23
C PHE A 178 8.37 -8.74 6.52
N ASN A 179 9.03 -8.50 7.65
CA ASN A 179 8.60 -8.97 8.98
C ASN A 179 7.19 -8.47 9.33
N LEU A 180 6.84 -7.23 8.97
CA LEU A 180 5.50 -6.68 9.17
C LEU A 180 4.44 -7.36 8.29
N VAL A 181 4.77 -7.64 7.02
CA VAL A 181 3.89 -8.42 6.13
C VAL A 181 3.66 -9.82 6.72
N GLU A 182 4.71 -10.50 7.18
CA GLU A 182 4.60 -11.81 7.82
C GLU A 182 3.76 -11.77 9.11
N ALA A 183 3.99 -10.76 9.97
CA ALA A 183 3.22 -10.59 11.19
C ALA A 183 1.72 -10.43 10.89
N THR A 184 1.36 -9.65 9.87
CA THR A 184 -0.06 -9.48 9.47
C THR A 184 -0.67 -10.74 8.83
N LEU A 185 0.13 -11.52 8.11
CA LEU A 185 -0.27 -12.83 7.59
C LEU A 185 -0.61 -13.80 8.73
N LEU A 186 0.28 -13.89 9.73
CA LEU A 186 0.09 -14.74 10.91
C LEU A 186 -1.09 -14.28 11.79
N LEU A 187 -1.28 -12.97 11.93
CA LEU A 187 -2.46 -12.39 12.61
C LEU A 187 -3.78 -12.62 11.85
N ASN A 188 -3.71 -13.07 10.60
CA ASN A 188 -4.85 -13.16 9.70
C ASN A 188 -5.57 -11.79 9.51
N ASP A 189 -4.82 -10.69 9.54
CA ASP A 189 -5.35 -9.33 9.39
C ASP A 189 -5.30 -8.90 7.92
N ALA A 190 -6.43 -8.99 7.22
CA ALA A 190 -6.49 -8.73 5.79
C ALA A 190 -6.18 -7.27 5.43
N LEU A 191 -6.65 -6.31 6.25
CA LEU A 191 -6.49 -4.90 5.98
C LEU A 191 -5.01 -4.49 6.07
N PHE A 192 -4.35 -4.85 7.18
CA PHE A 192 -2.95 -4.50 7.35
C PHE A 192 -2.04 -5.30 6.42
N PHE A 193 -2.35 -6.56 6.14
CA PHE A 193 -1.61 -7.32 5.13
C PHE A 193 -1.63 -6.62 3.77
N THR A 194 -2.80 -6.19 3.29
CA THR A 194 -2.89 -5.43 2.03
C THR A 194 -2.16 -4.09 2.11
N ARG A 195 -2.27 -3.36 3.22
CA ARG A 195 -1.57 -2.08 3.40
C ARG A 195 -0.05 -2.21 3.39
N PHE A 196 0.51 -3.18 4.12
CA PHE A 196 1.96 -3.39 4.19
C PHE A 196 2.52 -3.97 2.90
N THR A 197 1.80 -4.88 2.23
CA THR A 197 2.23 -5.38 0.91
C THR A 197 2.16 -4.29 -0.17
N ASN A 198 1.14 -3.43 -0.15
CA ASN A 198 1.09 -2.25 -1.02
C ASN A 198 2.29 -1.33 -0.76
N HIS A 199 2.56 -1.00 0.50
CA HIS A 199 3.72 -0.20 0.87
C HIS A 199 5.03 -0.86 0.39
N PHE A 200 5.18 -2.17 0.61
CA PHE A 200 6.34 -2.94 0.17
C PHE A 200 6.57 -2.82 -1.33
N ILE A 201 5.52 -3.00 -2.13
CA ILE A 201 5.63 -2.94 -3.60
C ILE A 201 5.98 -1.54 -4.09
N LEU A 202 5.51 -0.50 -3.41
CA LEU A 202 5.80 0.90 -3.78
C LEU A 202 7.12 1.43 -3.23
N THR A 203 7.67 0.87 -2.16
CA THR A 203 8.90 1.40 -1.53
C THR A 203 10.12 0.50 -1.70
N GLN A 204 9.96 -0.81 -1.76
CA GLN A 204 11.10 -1.73 -1.77
C GLN A 204 11.61 -2.02 -3.18
N PRO A 205 12.93 -2.15 -3.39
CA PRO A 205 13.48 -2.51 -4.68
C PRO A 205 12.90 -3.84 -5.19
N LEU A 206 12.98 -4.05 -6.50
CA LEU A 206 12.51 -5.29 -7.11
C LEU A 206 13.27 -6.47 -6.50
N LEU A 207 12.53 -7.45 -5.99
CA LEU A 207 13.11 -8.67 -5.43
C LEU A 207 13.72 -9.51 -6.56
N THR A 208 15.06 -9.59 -6.60
CA THR A 208 15.79 -10.33 -7.64
C THR A 208 16.17 -11.73 -7.20
N SER A 209 16.59 -11.90 -5.94
CA SER A 209 17.07 -13.17 -5.38
C SER A 209 16.62 -13.36 -3.93
N PRO A 210 16.27 -14.59 -3.51
CA PRO A 210 15.99 -14.92 -2.12
C PRO A 210 17.18 -14.67 -1.18
N THR A 211 18.42 -14.56 -1.69
CA THR A 211 19.61 -14.23 -0.88
C THR A 211 19.56 -12.86 -0.23
N THR A 212 18.65 -11.98 -0.67
CA THR A 212 18.48 -10.63 -0.10
C THR A 212 17.80 -10.62 1.27
N LEU A 213 17.11 -11.71 1.64
CA LEU A 213 16.43 -11.85 2.93
C LEU A 213 16.77 -13.22 3.54
N PRO A 214 17.11 -13.32 4.83
CA PRO A 214 17.21 -14.60 5.52
C PRO A 214 15.84 -15.30 5.62
N LEU A 215 15.46 -16.03 4.58
CA LEU A 215 14.22 -16.81 4.55
C LEU A 215 14.43 -18.14 5.31
N THR A 216 13.83 -18.23 6.50
CA THR A 216 13.96 -19.37 7.41
C THR A 216 12.85 -20.41 7.25
N SER A 217 11.68 -20.02 6.73
CA SER A 217 10.51 -20.91 6.63
C SER A 217 9.95 -21.06 5.20
N PRO A 218 9.28 -22.20 4.88
CA PRO A 218 8.59 -22.38 3.59
C PRO A 218 7.49 -21.32 3.34
N THR A 219 6.83 -20.86 4.40
CA THR A 219 5.84 -19.79 4.34
C THR A 219 6.47 -18.48 3.89
N GLN A 220 7.65 -18.13 4.45
CA GLN A 220 8.40 -16.94 4.03
C GLN A 220 8.83 -17.03 2.56
N GLN A 221 9.26 -18.20 2.08
CA GLN A 221 9.61 -18.40 0.66
C GLN A 221 8.40 -18.20 -0.27
N THR A 222 7.23 -18.73 0.13
CA THR A 222 5.99 -18.56 -0.63
C THR A 222 5.55 -17.10 -0.66
N LEU A 223 5.61 -16.42 0.48
CA LEU A 223 5.30 -14.99 0.60
C LEU A 223 6.27 -14.13 -0.23
N PHE A 224 7.57 -14.40 -0.17
CA PHE A 224 8.59 -13.75 -0.98
C PHE A 224 8.29 -13.86 -2.48
N THR A 225 7.98 -15.08 -2.93
CA THR A 225 7.63 -15.35 -4.33
C THR A 225 6.38 -14.59 -4.74
N ALA A 226 5.34 -14.55 -3.90
CA ALA A 226 4.11 -13.81 -4.18
C ALA A 226 4.35 -12.28 -4.28
N LEU A 227 5.15 -11.71 -3.36
CA LEU A 227 5.52 -10.30 -3.39
C LEU A 227 6.31 -9.95 -4.65
N ARG A 228 7.31 -10.77 -4.99
CA ARG A 228 8.11 -10.61 -6.21
C ARG A 228 7.23 -10.64 -7.46
N ASN A 229 6.37 -11.65 -7.58
CA ASN A 229 5.46 -11.78 -8.72
C ASN A 229 4.52 -10.56 -8.81
N ARG A 230 4.04 -10.05 -7.68
CA ARG A 230 3.21 -8.85 -7.67
C ARG A 230 3.95 -7.59 -8.08
N GLN A 231 5.22 -7.41 -7.69
CA GLN A 231 6.06 -6.31 -8.18
C GLN A 231 6.24 -6.36 -9.71
N ILE A 232 6.54 -7.55 -10.25
CA ILE A 232 6.69 -7.76 -11.70
C ILE A 232 5.37 -7.47 -12.43
N GLN A 233 4.26 -8.03 -11.93
CA GLN A 233 2.93 -7.79 -12.49
C GLN A 233 2.58 -6.29 -12.46
N SER A 234 2.87 -5.60 -11.36
CA SER A 234 2.60 -4.16 -11.23
C SER A 234 3.37 -3.34 -12.28
N LEU A 235 4.64 -3.69 -12.55
CA LEU A 235 5.42 -3.06 -13.62
C LEU A 235 4.88 -3.39 -15.01
N HIS A 236 4.42 -4.63 -15.21
CA HIS A 236 3.80 -5.04 -16.47
C HIS A 236 2.49 -4.30 -16.71
N ASP A 237 1.61 -4.20 -15.71
CA ASP A 237 0.35 -3.48 -15.80
C ASP A 237 0.60 -1.99 -16.12
N LEU A 238 1.60 -1.37 -15.50
CA LEU A 238 2.03 -0.01 -15.85
C LEU A 238 2.42 0.10 -17.33
N ARG A 239 3.11 -0.89 -17.92
CA ARG A 239 3.50 -0.82 -19.35
C ARG A 239 2.28 -0.79 -20.24
N LEU A 240 1.33 -1.69 -19.99
CA LEU A 240 0.07 -1.75 -20.73
C LEU A 240 -0.72 -0.44 -20.61
N ASP A 241 -0.76 0.15 -19.41
CA ASP A 241 -1.43 1.43 -19.21
C ASP A 241 -0.73 2.55 -20.01
N PHE A 242 0.61 2.57 -20.03
CA PHE A 242 1.36 3.52 -20.85
C PHE A 242 1.15 3.32 -22.35
N ASP A 243 0.91 2.09 -22.83
CA ASP A 243 0.58 1.87 -24.23
C ASP A 243 -0.73 2.58 -24.62
N LEU A 244 -1.74 2.59 -23.72
CA LEU A 244 -2.98 3.38 -23.92
C LEU A 244 -2.69 4.88 -24.01
N LEU A 245 -1.74 5.38 -23.22
CA LEU A 245 -1.34 6.80 -23.25
C LEU A 245 -0.63 7.18 -24.56
N ILE A 246 0.10 6.24 -25.16
CA ILE A 246 0.88 6.46 -26.39
C ILE A 246 0.03 6.30 -27.65
N GLU A 247 -1.04 5.50 -27.61
CA GLU A 247 -1.95 5.27 -28.73
C GLU A 247 -2.39 6.55 -29.47
N PRO A 248 -2.94 7.60 -28.83
CA PRO A 248 -3.35 8.81 -29.54
C PRO A 248 -2.17 9.55 -30.20
N LEU A 249 -0.98 9.45 -29.63
CA LEU A 249 0.24 10.07 -30.18
C LEU A 249 0.73 9.29 -31.41
N ALA A 250 0.68 7.95 -31.34
CA ALA A 250 1.07 7.08 -32.43
C ALA A 250 0.13 7.21 -33.63
N GLU A 251 -1.18 7.33 -33.38
CA GLU A 251 -2.20 7.58 -34.41
C GLU A 251 -1.87 8.86 -35.21
N CYS A 252 -1.53 9.95 -34.53
CA CYS A 252 -1.17 11.23 -35.16
C CYS A 252 0.16 11.23 -35.91
N LEU A 253 1.03 10.26 -35.62
CA LEU A 253 2.31 10.07 -36.32
C LEU A 253 2.20 9.07 -37.48
N SER A 254 1.03 8.43 -37.65
CA SER A 254 0.77 7.53 -38.77
C SER A 254 0.70 8.29 -40.10
N GLU A 255 1.08 7.62 -41.18
CA GLU A 255 0.89 8.14 -42.54
C GLU A 255 -0.60 8.32 -42.87
N ASP A 256 -1.47 7.48 -42.31
CA ASP A 256 -2.91 7.47 -42.60
C ASP A 256 -3.66 8.68 -42.03
N THR A 257 -3.08 9.38 -41.04
CA THR A 257 -3.68 10.58 -40.43
C THR A 257 -3.12 11.88 -41.00
N LYS A 258 -2.21 11.77 -41.98
CA LYS A 258 -1.72 12.94 -42.71
C LYS A 258 -2.88 13.61 -43.43
N HIS A 259 -2.93 14.92 -43.27
CA HIS A 259 -3.90 15.77 -43.93
C HIS A 259 -3.22 17.07 -44.36
N TYR A 260 -3.80 17.71 -45.37
CA TYR A 260 -3.40 19.04 -45.82
C TYR A 260 -4.27 20.08 -45.12
N ILE A 261 -3.76 21.31 -45.02
CA ILE A 261 -4.57 22.42 -44.50
C ILE A 261 -5.84 22.51 -45.37
N ASP A 262 -7.00 22.53 -44.71
CA ASP A 262 -8.34 22.55 -45.32
C ASP A 262 -8.82 21.27 -46.03
N CYS A 263 -8.04 20.18 -46.02
CA CYS A 263 -8.45 18.87 -46.56
C CYS A 263 -8.64 17.84 -45.44
N PRO A 264 -9.65 16.97 -45.52
CA PRO A 264 -9.83 15.91 -44.54
C PRO A 264 -8.70 14.86 -44.62
N PRO A 265 -8.44 14.11 -43.54
CA PRO A 265 -7.42 13.05 -43.54
C PRO A 265 -7.70 11.98 -44.60
N GLY A 266 -6.64 11.58 -45.32
CA GLY A 266 -6.72 10.57 -46.39
C GLY A 266 -7.20 11.08 -47.75
N GLU A 267 -7.62 12.34 -47.87
CA GLU A 267 -7.90 12.95 -49.17
C GLU A 267 -6.69 13.74 -49.68
N ASP A 268 -6.25 13.40 -50.89
CA ASP A 268 -5.30 14.23 -51.60
C ASP A 268 -6.00 15.50 -52.10
N PRO A 269 -5.33 16.66 -52.00
CA PRO A 269 -5.94 17.91 -52.37
C PRO A 269 -6.15 17.94 -53.89
N ASP A 270 -7.39 18.19 -54.30
CA ASP A 270 -7.78 18.13 -55.71
C ASP A 270 -6.97 19.13 -56.55
N PRO A 271 -6.22 18.68 -57.57
CA PRO A 271 -5.47 19.59 -58.45
C PRO A 271 -6.36 20.65 -59.11
N SER A 272 -7.66 20.36 -59.27
CA SER A 272 -8.62 21.24 -59.95
C SER A 272 -9.14 22.39 -59.07
N THR A 273 -9.11 22.23 -57.74
CA THR A 273 -9.44 23.30 -56.79
C THR A 273 -8.29 24.28 -56.56
N MET A 274 -7.14 24.08 -57.22
CA MET A 274 -6.11 25.10 -57.41
C MET A 274 -6.60 26.23 -58.33
N LEU A 275 -7.71 26.88 -57.99
CA LEU A 275 -8.12 28.14 -58.59
C LEU A 275 -6.94 29.10 -58.44
N GLN A 276 -6.24 29.32 -59.55
CA GLN A 276 -5.12 30.24 -59.65
C GLN A 276 -5.63 31.60 -59.20
N ILE A 277 -5.35 31.97 -57.94
CA ILE A 277 -5.56 33.35 -57.50
C ILE A 277 -4.62 34.18 -58.39
N PRO A 278 -5.14 35.02 -59.30
CA PRO A 278 -4.31 35.68 -60.29
C PRO A 278 -3.27 36.55 -59.59
N GLY A 279 -1.98 36.25 -59.77
CA GLY A 279 -0.86 36.96 -59.15
C GLY A 279 -0.26 36.30 -57.90
N SER A 280 -0.89 35.27 -57.34
CA SER A 280 -0.27 34.38 -56.35
C SER A 280 0.29 33.18 -57.10
N GLY A 281 1.63 33.03 -57.14
CA GLY A 281 2.23 31.79 -57.65
C GLY A 281 1.59 30.56 -57.01
N THR A 282 1.52 29.45 -57.74
CA THR A 282 1.00 28.16 -57.25
C THR A 282 1.64 27.83 -55.90
N ARG A 283 0.89 28.02 -54.81
CA ARG A 283 1.36 27.60 -53.48
C ARG A 283 1.24 26.08 -53.43
N PRO A 284 2.34 25.36 -53.17
CA PRO A 284 2.24 23.92 -52.95
C PRO A 284 1.34 23.67 -51.74
N TYR A 285 0.51 22.62 -51.83
CA TYR A 285 -0.28 22.16 -50.69
C TYR A 285 0.66 21.88 -49.52
N THR A 286 0.35 22.49 -48.38
CA THR A 286 1.15 22.36 -47.16
C THR A 286 0.46 21.33 -46.28
N SER A 287 1.16 20.24 -45.96
CA SER A 287 0.66 19.26 -45.01
C SER A 287 0.52 19.92 -43.64
N CYS A 288 -0.60 19.71 -42.95
CA CYS A 288 -0.74 20.16 -41.58
C CYS A 288 0.24 19.38 -40.69
N THR A 289 1.07 20.08 -39.93
CA THR A 289 2.08 19.46 -39.05
C THR A 289 1.75 19.60 -37.58
N VAL A 290 0.62 20.21 -37.23
CA VAL A 290 0.26 20.55 -35.85
C VAL A 290 0.09 19.32 -34.97
N ASP A 291 -0.66 18.31 -35.42
CA ASP A 291 -0.81 17.07 -34.65
C ASP A 291 0.52 16.31 -34.52
N VAL A 292 1.37 16.33 -35.55
CA VAL A 292 2.70 15.70 -35.56
C VAL A 292 3.66 16.42 -34.60
N SER A 293 3.69 17.76 -34.62
CA SER A 293 4.56 18.58 -33.76
C SER A 293 4.11 18.48 -32.30
N THR A 294 2.80 18.50 -32.05
CA THR A 294 2.19 18.31 -30.73
C THR A 294 2.53 16.93 -30.17
N SER A 295 2.32 15.86 -30.97
CA SER A 295 2.65 14.49 -30.56
C SER A 295 4.14 14.32 -30.25
N THR A 296 5.01 14.91 -31.06
CA THR A 296 6.47 14.89 -30.84
C THR A 296 6.86 15.61 -29.55
N THR A 297 6.22 16.74 -29.26
CA THR A 297 6.43 17.50 -28.02
C THR A 297 5.98 16.71 -26.79
N LEU A 298 4.81 16.07 -26.86
CA LEU A 298 4.28 15.22 -25.79
C LEU A 298 5.17 13.99 -25.53
N LEU A 299 5.60 13.29 -26.58
CA LEU A 299 6.54 12.16 -26.47
C LEU A 299 7.88 12.58 -25.89
N SER A 300 8.41 13.73 -26.30
CA SER A 300 9.66 14.29 -25.76
C SER A 300 9.50 14.60 -24.27
N SER A 301 8.37 15.19 -23.87
CA SER A 301 8.07 15.49 -22.47
C SER A 301 7.97 14.21 -21.62
N LEU A 302 7.33 13.15 -22.11
CA LEU A 302 7.30 11.85 -21.44
C LEU A 302 8.69 11.23 -21.28
N ARG A 303 9.55 11.35 -22.30
CA ARG A 303 10.94 10.89 -22.26
C ARG A 303 11.79 11.62 -21.24
N ASP A 304 11.63 12.93 -21.19
CA ASP A 304 12.37 13.79 -20.28
C ASP A 304 11.91 13.56 -18.82
N ALA A 305 10.63 13.20 -18.63
CA ALA A 305 10.10 12.72 -17.35
C ALA A 305 10.45 11.25 -17.02
N ASN A 306 11.19 10.55 -17.88
CA ASN A 306 11.52 9.12 -17.77
C ASN A 306 10.31 8.17 -17.69
N LEU A 307 9.15 8.58 -18.23
CA LEU A 307 7.93 7.78 -18.26
C LEU A 307 7.86 6.90 -19.51
N TRP A 308 8.42 7.35 -20.63
CA TRP A 308 8.42 6.60 -21.89
C TRP A 308 9.71 6.84 -22.70
N PRO A 309 10.26 5.85 -23.44
CA PRO A 309 9.88 4.44 -23.45
C PRO A 309 10.21 3.74 -22.12
N ALA A 310 9.66 2.54 -21.91
CA ALA A 310 9.86 1.77 -20.66
C ALA A 310 11.33 1.45 -20.34
N THR A 311 12.23 1.53 -21.33
CA THR A 311 13.68 1.40 -21.14
C THR A 311 14.29 2.53 -20.31
N ARG A 312 13.57 3.65 -20.12
CA ARG A 312 13.97 4.78 -19.27
C ARG A 312 13.65 4.58 -17.79
N TRP A 313 12.76 3.66 -17.44
CA TRP A 313 12.30 3.46 -16.07
C TRP A 313 13.40 3.15 -15.04
N PRO A 314 14.48 2.40 -15.38
CA PRO A 314 15.59 2.21 -14.45
C PRO A 314 16.26 3.52 -14.02
N LEU A 315 16.19 4.58 -14.81
CA LEU A 315 16.77 5.89 -14.49
C LEU A 315 16.04 6.59 -13.35
N LEU A 316 14.78 6.24 -13.11
CA LEU A 316 14.01 6.75 -11.98
C LEU A 316 14.50 6.21 -10.61
N LEU A 317 15.24 5.10 -10.60
CA LEU A 317 15.83 4.56 -9.37
C LEU A 317 17.05 5.37 -8.91
N ASN A 318 17.80 5.92 -9.86
CA ASN A 318 19.13 6.47 -9.63
C ASN A 318 19.16 7.98 -9.86
N ASN A 319 18.06 8.71 -9.61
CA ASN A 319 18.06 10.15 -9.87
C ASN A 319 19.14 10.83 -8.99
N PRO A 320 20.32 11.19 -9.56
CA PRO A 320 21.45 11.62 -8.75
C PRO A 320 21.21 13.02 -8.18
N THR A 321 20.23 13.73 -8.73
CA THR A 321 19.93 15.12 -8.42
C THR A 321 19.18 15.28 -7.09
N ASP A 322 18.57 14.20 -6.56
CA ASP A 322 17.90 14.24 -5.26
C ASP A 322 18.45 13.14 -4.32
N PRO A 323 19.58 13.38 -3.64
CA PRO A 323 20.14 12.47 -2.63
C PRO A 323 19.23 12.29 -1.40
N ARG A 324 18.09 13.01 -1.33
CA ARG A 324 17.11 12.94 -0.25
C ARG A 324 15.80 12.30 -0.68
N SER A 325 15.65 11.93 -1.97
CA SER A 325 14.47 11.20 -2.41
C SER A 325 14.44 9.88 -1.66
N PRO A 326 13.35 9.57 -0.92
CA PRO A 326 13.23 8.27 -0.26
C PRO A 326 13.44 7.19 -1.31
N GLN A 327 14.27 6.19 -1.00
CA GLN A 327 14.47 5.04 -1.87
C GLN A 327 13.11 4.37 -2.08
N LYS A 328 12.43 4.73 -3.16
CA LYS A 328 11.18 4.09 -3.58
C LYS A 328 11.54 2.95 -4.53
N SER A 329 10.60 2.03 -4.67
CA SER A 329 10.70 0.99 -5.69
C SER A 329 10.64 1.62 -7.09
N GLN A 330 11.03 0.85 -8.10
CA GLN A 330 10.83 1.26 -9.49
C GLN A 330 9.36 1.59 -9.76
N THR A 331 8.44 0.74 -9.27
CA THR A 331 7.00 0.95 -9.36
C THR A 331 6.56 2.25 -8.67
N GLY A 332 7.00 2.49 -7.43
CA GLY A 332 6.62 3.69 -6.68
C GLY A 332 7.21 4.97 -7.25
N ASN A 333 8.39 4.91 -7.86
CA ASN A 333 8.96 6.04 -8.58
C ASN A 333 8.19 6.35 -9.86
N LEU A 334 7.77 5.32 -10.62
CA LEU A 334 6.94 5.49 -11.81
C LEU A 334 5.58 6.10 -11.47
N VAL A 335 4.89 5.56 -10.47
CA VAL A 335 3.60 6.10 -10.01
C VAL A 335 3.77 7.56 -9.58
N ALA A 336 4.82 7.87 -8.81
CA ALA A 336 5.08 9.24 -8.38
C ALA A 336 5.46 10.18 -9.53
N ALA A 337 6.17 9.70 -10.56
CA ALA A 337 6.49 10.48 -11.75
C ALA A 337 5.23 10.76 -12.58
N LEU A 338 4.36 9.76 -12.74
CA LEU A 338 3.08 9.88 -13.44
C LEU A 338 2.13 10.86 -12.74
N GLU A 339 2.06 10.83 -11.41
CA GLU A 339 1.28 11.77 -10.60
C GLU A 339 1.76 13.22 -10.76
N ARG A 340 3.07 13.43 -10.91
CA ARG A 340 3.68 14.76 -11.04
C ARG A 340 3.70 15.30 -12.47
N PHE A 341 3.63 14.43 -13.47
CA PHE A 341 3.72 14.81 -14.87
C PHE A 341 2.67 15.88 -15.22
N ARG A 342 3.05 16.92 -15.94
CA ARG A 342 2.11 17.93 -16.43
C ARG A 342 2.09 17.84 -17.94
N VAL A 343 0.89 17.94 -18.52
CA VAL A 343 0.76 18.09 -19.96
C VAL A 343 1.43 19.42 -20.30
N PRO A 344 2.45 19.46 -21.16
CA PRO A 344 3.07 20.70 -21.59
C PRO A 344 2.04 21.52 -22.38
N ASP A 345 2.07 22.84 -22.21
CA ASP A 345 1.26 23.73 -23.04
C ASP A 345 1.81 23.66 -24.48
N VAL A 346 0.97 23.23 -25.42
CA VAL A 346 1.34 23.19 -26.84
C VAL A 346 0.63 24.32 -27.58
N ASP A 347 1.36 24.98 -28.47
CA ASP A 347 0.77 26.02 -29.31
C ASP A 347 -0.08 25.38 -30.42
N ALA A 348 -1.39 25.48 -30.25
CA ALA A 348 -2.38 25.02 -31.22
C ALA A 348 -2.93 26.16 -32.09
N SER A 349 -2.27 27.33 -32.16
CA SER A 349 -2.74 28.48 -32.94
C SER A 349 -2.97 28.14 -34.42
N ASP A 350 -2.17 27.22 -34.95
CA ASP A 350 -2.16 26.84 -36.36
C ASP A 350 -2.98 25.56 -36.62
N ALA A 351 -3.71 25.05 -35.62
CA ALA A 351 -4.53 23.86 -35.76
C ALA A 351 -5.64 24.09 -36.78
N CYS A 352 -5.68 23.25 -37.82
CA CYS A 352 -6.78 23.29 -38.78
C CYS A 352 -8.01 22.56 -38.22
N PHE A 353 -9.14 22.69 -38.91
CA PHE A 353 -10.41 22.07 -38.49
C PHE A 353 -10.33 20.54 -38.36
N TRP A 354 -9.45 19.90 -39.14
CA TRP A 354 -9.29 18.45 -39.19
C TRP A 354 -8.29 17.89 -38.19
N CYS A 355 -7.58 18.75 -37.44
CA CYS A 355 -6.68 18.28 -36.38
C CYS A 355 -7.47 17.53 -35.30
N THR A 356 -6.93 16.40 -34.87
CA THR A 356 -7.56 15.46 -33.94
C THR A 356 -7.60 15.94 -32.49
N ARG A 357 -7.03 17.13 -32.22
CA ARG A 357 -6.83 17.69 -30.87
C ARG A 357 -6.12 16.69 -29.97
N VAL A 358 -4.96 16.24 -30.44
CA VAL A 358 -4.19 15.18 -29.77
C VAL A 358 -3.89 15.49 -28.30
N GLU A 359 -3.70 16.77 -27.94
CA GLU A 359 -3.50 17.21 -26.56
C GLU A 359 -4.69 16.87 -25.65
N ASP A 360 -5.92 17.15 -26.09
CA ASP A 360 -7.15 16.87 -25.31
C ASP A 360 -7.32 15.36 -25.10
N ARG A 361 -7.09 14.56 -26.15
CA ARG A 361 -7.15 13.10 -26.08
C ARG A 361 -6.09 12.56 -25.12
N PHE A 362 -4.86 13.05 -25.24
CA PHE A 362 -3.76 12.67 -24.37
C PHE A 362 -4.03 13.04 -22.90
N ALA A 363 -4.51 14.26 -22.63
CA ALA A 363 -4.85 14.72 -21.29
C ALA A 363 -5.97 13.89 -20.66
N THR A 364 -6.99 13.54 -21.45
CA THR A 364 -8.09 12.66 -21.04
C THR A 364 -7.58 11.27 -20.68
N THR A 365 -6.76 10.67 -21.55
CA THR A 365 -6.16 9.35 -21.30
C THR A 365 -5.25 9.37 -20.07
N LEU A 366 -4.41 10.39 -19.91
CA LEU A 366 -3.58 10.58 -18.72
C LEU A 366 -4.43 10.68 -17.43
N GLY A 367 -5.56 11.36 -17.49
CA GLY A 367 -6.54 11.42 -16.41
C GLY A 367 -7.10 10.04 -16.06
N LEU A 368 -7.49 9.26 -17.07
CA LEU A 368 -7.96 7.88 -16.89
C LEU A 368 -6.91 6.98 -16.25
N LEU A 369 -5.67 7.01 -16.75
CA LEU A 369 -4.55 6.26 -16.16
C LEU A 369 -4.39 6.59 -14.68
N ARG A 370 -4.38 7.87 -14.31
CA ARG A 370 -4.26 8.29 -12.91
C ARG A 370 -5.37 7.74 -12.03
N MET A 371 -6.62 7.73 -12.51
CA MET A 371 -7.74 7.13 -11.80
C MET A 371 -7.54 5.62 -11.65
N MET A 372 -7.21 4.92 -12.74
CA MET A 372 -6.95 3.48 -12.71
C MET A 372 -5.84 3.11 -11.72
N HIS A 373 -4.74 3.88 -11.66
CA HIS A 373 -3.64 3.63 -10.74
C HIS A 373 -3.98 3.93 -9.28
N LYS A 374 -4.87 4.91 -9.03
CA LYS A 374 -5.36 5.22 -7.69
C LYS A 374 -6.26 4.11 -7.16
N ASP A 375 -7.09 3.53 -8.02
CA ASP A 375 -8.04 2.47 -7.67
C ASP A 375 -7.40 1.07 -7.71
N ARG A 376 -6.29 0.91 -8.42
CA ARG A 376 -5.54 -0.35 -8.47
C ARG A 376 -4.90 -0.61 -7.10
N MET A 377 -5.28 -1.73 -6.51
CA MET A 377 -4.56 -2.25 -5.34
C MET A 377 -3.19 -2.77 -5.75
N TRP A 378 -2.12 -2.06 -5.44
CA TRP A 378 -0.76 -2.55 -5.72
C TRP A 378 -0.38 -3.73 -4.83
N GLY A 379 -0.93 -3.81 -3.62
CA GLY A 379 -0.69 -4.88 -2.64
C GLY A 379 -1.19 -6.27 -3.03
N LEU A 380 -0.99 -7.22 -2.11
CA LEU A 380 -1.61 -8.54 -2.13
C LEU A 380 -2.91 -8.51 -1.30
N CYS A 381 -3.94 -9.19 -1.77
CA CYS A 381 -5.10 -9.53 -0.95
C CYS A 381 -4.80 -10.79 -0.14
N LEU A 382 -5.02 -10.73 1.18
CA LEU A 382 -4.74 -11.87 2.07
C LEU A 382 -5.56 -13.11 1.69
N ASP A 383 -6.84 -12.91 1.38
CA ASP A 383 -7.75 -14.01 1.08
C ASP A 383 -7.39 -14.67 -0.26
N CYS A 384 -7.08 -13.89 -1.30
CA CYS A 384 -6.55 -14.41 -2.57
C CYS A 384 -5.19 -15.08 -2.41
N TYR A 385 -4.31 -14.54 -1.57
CA TYR A 385 -2.99 -15.15 -1.31
C TYR A 385 -3.15 -16.55 -0.71
N LYS A 386 -4.04 -16.72 0.27
CA LYS A 386 -4.31 -18.01 0.91
C LYS A 386 -4.91 -19.06 -0.03
N THR A 387 -5.63 -18.64 -1.06
CA THR A 387 -6.21 -19.52 -2.10
C THR A 387 -5.29 -19.73 -3.30
N GLY A 388 -4.00 -19.36 -3.20
CA GLY A 388 -3.03 -19.55 -4.28
C GLY A 388 -3.24 -18.60 -5.47
N GLY A 389 -3.81 -17.42 -5.23
CA GLY A 389 -4.10 -16.41 -6.24
C GLY A 389 -5.45 -16.58 -6.94
N ALA A 390 -6.16 -17.70 -6.72
CA ALA A 390 -7.53 -17.85 -7.17
C ALA A 390 -8.43 -16.86 -6.43
N VAL A 391 -9.43 -16.30 -7.12
CA VAL A 391 -10.52 -15.59 -6.44
C VAL A 391 -11.12 -16.58 -5.46
N ASN A 392 -11.26 -16.19 -4.18
CA ASN A 392 -11.92 -17.01 -3.17
C ASN A 392 -13.23 -17.54 -3.78
N ALA A 393 -13.53 -18.84 -3.67
CA ALA A 393 -14.66 -19.47 -4.36
C ALA A 393 -16.01 -18.80 -4.03
N ALA A 394 -16.10 -18.15 -2.86
CA ALA A 394 -17.25 -17.35 -2.46
C ALA A 394 -17.32 -15.95 -3.10
N GLY A 395 -16.26 -15.50 -3.77
CA GLY A 395 -16.13 -14.13 -4.26
C GLY A 395 -16.01 -13.09 -3.15
N GLU A 396 -15.95 -13.46 -1.88
CA GLU A 396 -15.92 -12.53 -0.76
C GLU A 396 -14.49 -12.42 -0.22
N CYS A 397 -13.82 -11.33 -0.60
CA CYS A 397 -12.57 -10.90 0.03
C CYS A 397 -12.90 -9.86 1.08
N ARG A 398 -12.25 -9.92 2.25
CA ARG A 398 -12.47 -8.97 3.36
C ARG A 398 -12.04 -7.54 3.04
N VAL A 399 -11.15 -7.39 2.05
CA VAL A 399 -10.74 -6.10 1.50
C VAL A 399 -11.23 -6.05 0.06
N GLU A 400 -11.95 -4.99 -0.28
CA GLU A 400 -12.40 -4.76 -1.65
C GLU A 400 -11.21 -4.49 -2.56
N HIS A 401 -11.18 -5.18 -3.70
CA HIS A 401 -10.16 -4.97 -4.71
C HIS A 401 -10.65 -5.40 -6.08
N PHE A 402 -10.01 -4.83 -7.11
CA PHE A 402 -10.22 -5.26 -8.48
C PHE A 402 -9.84 -6.74 -8.62
N LYS A 403 -10.75 -7.53 -9.18
CA LYS A 403 -10.53 -8.93 -9.53
C LYS A 403 -10.40 -8.97 -11.03
N ALA A 404 -9.21 -9.28 -11.53
CA ALA A 404 -9.08 -9.63 -12.94
C ALA A 404 -10.05 -10.79 -13.17
N ALA A 405 -11.01 -10.61 -14.08
CA ALA A 405 -11.95 -11.67 -14.43
C ALA A 405 -11.10 -12.89 -14.82
N GLY A 406 -11.15 -13.94 -13.98
CA GLY A 406 -10.36 -15.12 -14.20
C GLY A 406 -10.63 -15.64 -15.61
N THR A 407 -9.57 -16.05 -16.31
CA THR A 407 -9.58 -16.58 -17.69
C THR A 407 -10.48 -17.80 -17.92
N GLY A 408 -11.28 -18.22 -16.93
CA GLY A 408 -12.30 -19.26 -17.02
C GLY A 408 -13.73 -18.76 -17.24
N GLY A 409 -13.97 -17.45 -17.32
CA GLY A 409 -15.28 -16.90 -17.66
C GLY A 409 -15.14 -15.73 -18.62
N LEU A 410 -15.68 -15.86 -19.83
CA LEU A 410 -15.87 -14.76 -20.78
C LEU A 410 -16.66 -13.63 -20.12
N ALA A 411 -15.95 -12.72 -19.45
CA ALA A 411 -16.51 -11.46 -19.04
C ALA A 411 -16.74 -10.64 -20.30
N ARG A 412 -18.02 -10.56 -20.70
CA ARG A 412 -18.55 -9.58 -21.65
C ARG A 412 -18.10 -8.17 -21.22
N LEU A 413 -17.01 -7.68 -21.81
CA LEU A 413 -16.87 -6.25 -22.05
C LEU A 413 -17.83 -5.94 -23.21
N GLY A 414 -18.91 -5.24 -22.88
CA GLY A 414 -19.92 -4.82 -23.85
C GLY A 414 -19.31 -3.91 -24.89
N ALA A 415 -19.03 -4.47 -26.07
CA ALA A 415 -19.12 -3.70 -27.30
C ALA A 415 -20.62 -3.46 -27.58
N PRO A 416 -21.03 -2.24 -27.96
CA PRO A 416 -22.42 -1.98 -28.33
C PRO A 416 -22.70 -2.67 -29.68
N ALA A 417 -23.37 -3.82 -29.64
CA ALA A 417 -23.97 -4.39 -30.83
C ALA A 417 -25.20 -3.55 -31.19
N GLY A 418 -25.20 -3.01 -32.41
CA GLY A 418 -26.29 -2.20 -32.95
C GLY A 418 -27.64 -2.87 -32.79
N GLY A 419 -28.51 -2.23 -32.03
CA GLY A 419 -29.91 -2.59 -31.89
C GLY A 419 -30.66 -1.33 -31.47
N ALA A 420 -31.44 -0.78 -32.40
CA ALA A 420 -32.30 0.37 -32.14
C ALA A 420 -33.27 0.04 -30.99
N ALA A 421 -33.10 0.70 -29.85
CA ALA A 421 -34.05 0.63 -28.75
C ALA A 421 -34.17 1.98 -28.03
N GLN A 422 -35.40 2.47 -28.10
CA GLN A 422 -36.10 3.36 -27.19
C GLN A 422 -35.44 3.63 -25.83
N MET A 423 -35.27 4.93 -25.54
CA MET A 423 -34.91 5.48 -24.23
C MET A 423 -35.92 5.10 -23.13
N PRO A 424 -35.46 4.66 -21.95
CA PRO A 424 -36.15 4.94 -20.71
C PRO A 424 -35.43 6.02 -19.90
N SER A 425 -36.24 7.01 -19.53
CA SER A 425 -36.08 8.07 -18.54
C SER A 425 -35.12 7.78 -17.38
N SER A 426 -34.14 8.66 -17.23
CA SER A 426 -33.24 8.79 -16.08
C SER A 426 -33.96 9.40 -14.87
N SER A 427 -33.73 8.81 -13.69
CA SER A 427 -33.93 9.50 -12.40
C SER A 427 -32.95 8.92 -11.38
N ASN A 428 -32.33 9.84 -10.64
CA ASN A 428 -31.44 9.69 -9.48
C ASN A 428 -29.95 9.44 -9.76
N LEU A 429 -29.28 10.53 -10.17
CA LEU A 429 -27.87 10.76 -9.84
C LEU A 429 -27.82 11.87 -8.77
N VAL A 430 -27.44 11.51 -7.56
CA VAL A 430 -27.24 12.46 -6.45
C VAL A 430 -25.95 13.22 -6.70
N VAL A 431 -26.09 14.51 -7.02
CA VAL A 431 -24.99 15.47 -7.14
C VAL A 431 -24.66 15.99 -5.73
N LEU A 432 -23.47 15.68 -5.22
CA LEU A 432 -22.91 16.37 -4.05
C LEU A 432 -22.24 17.67 -4.54
N GLY A 433 -22.95 18.79 -4.37
CA GLY A 433 -22.47 20.13 -4.65
C GLY A 433 -21.56 20.65 -3.53
N ASN A 434 -20.39 21.15 -3.93
CA ASN A 434 -19.51 22.01 -3.13
C ASN A 434 -20.23 23.31 -2.74
N ASN A 435 -20.14 23.70 -1.47
CA ASN A 435 -20.70 24.97 -1.00
C ASN A 435 -19.58 25.83 -0.36
N GLN A 436 -19.22 26.92 -1.03
CA GLN A 436 -18.58 28.08 -0.44
C GLN A 436 -19.17 29.35 -1.05
N SER A 437 -19.32 30.36 -0.19
CA SER A 437 -19.46 31.81 -0.42
C SER A 437 -20.85 32.46 -0.29
N GLY A 438 -20.85 33.62 0.38
CA GLY A 438 -21.92 34.62 0.45
C GLY A 438 -22.86 34.42 1.66
N GLY A 439 -22.83 35.19 2.74
CA GLY A 439 -22.83 36.66 2.78
C GLY A 439 -24.26 37.12 3.09
N GLN A 440 -24.60 37.27 4.38
CA GLN A 440 -25.95 37.68 4.79
C GLN A 440 -25.96 39.12 5.29
N VAL A 441 -26.77 39.92 4.59
CA VAL A 441 -27.15 41.30 4.84
C VAL A 441 -28.31 41.35 5.86
N LEU A 442 -28.33 42.43 6.63
CA LEU A 442 -29.33 42.85 7.63
C LEU A 442 -30.76 42.98 7.06
N THR A 443 -31.75 42.66 7.91
CA THR A 443 -33.09 43.27 8.10
C THR A 443 -33.74 42.49 9.25
N GLY A 444 -34.34 43.02 10.32
CA GLY A 444 -35.13 44.23 10.47
C GLY A 444 -36.61 43.86 10.41
N GLY A 445 -37.29 43.72 11.56
CA GLY A 445 -38.76 43.54 11.60
C GLY A 445 -39.30 42.98 12.92
N GLU A 446 -39.90 43.86 13.73
CA GLU A 446 -40.72 43.60 14.91
C GLU A 446 -42.01 42.82 14.58
N VAL A 447 -42.49 41.98 15.51
CA VAL A 447 -43.74 42.15 16.31
C VAL A 447 -43.56 41.37 17.62
#